data_AF-A0AAP3GE02-F1
#
_entry.id   AF-A0AAP3GE02-F1
#
_cell.length_a   1.000
_cell.length_b   1.000
_cell.length_c   1.000
_cell.angle_alpha   90.00
_cell.angle_beta   90.00
_cell.angle_gamma   90.00
#
_symmetry.space_group_name_H-M   'P 1'
#
loop_
_entity.id
_entity.type
_entity.pdbx_description
1 polymer ?
#
loop_
_entity_poly.entity_id
_entity_poly.type
_entity_poly.pdbx_seq_one_letter_code
_entity_poly.pdbx_strand_id
1 'polypeptide(L)'
;MDKGKILLIGFGPGHHDHITHRAKEAILECEVVIGYNTYVDLIRELISEKSVVRTGMTEEVSRAQEAVRLAELGKVVGVISSGDAGVYGMAGLVYEVLVEKGWKESTGVKVEVVPGISSIQSCASLLGAPIMHDACTISLSDHLTPWATIAKRVEAAASADFVIALYNPRSGRRTRQIVETQQILLKYRSPDTPVGIVKSAYRDREHVVITTLADMLQHEIGMLTTVIIGNTTTFVYDQKIITPRGYQRKYTLNRMDQPLKPHERLQEKAEPWALHSQPESGNLLSGSSSEQGQPTGGVTVATSPQATIQEAQVSDSTPLATMEALSNPRQFSGEVEQVPENSFQVETESFQAPKQAVKAFQLAMEALACVDEKTALELNQGITPPPRPFSGVVDILELGVSPGVARKNFTSEQMRLLADLTKDGGEMMYSIEHQILLRLPQVDPEKVTEQLRAVGFQLFPIGASAQVKACDFCDLEKDESIPVAEELGRRLDGLAVPKDLKIGFNGCGMACYGAVMEDVGLVYRRGAYDVFLGGKRIGRNAHPGQRIAEGVPEEQIIGLVERIVDEYKAKGHIDERFHKFFKRTGQVLEYRYQEFIAPLQIEEPCGD
;
A
#
# COMPACT_ATOMS: atom_id res chain seq x y z
N MET A 1 -12.84 -38.03 2.89
CA MET A 1 -11.90 -37.55 3.93
C MET A 1 -11.36 -36.23 3.42
N ASP A 2 -11.51 -35.16 4.20
CA ASP A 2 -10.88 -33.90 3.86
C ASP A 2 -9.36 -34.08 3.83
N LYS A 3 -8.71 -33.59 2.78
CA LYS A 3 -7.26 -33.66 2.64
C LYS A 3 -6.63 -32.70 3.63
N GLY A 4 -5.54 -33.14 4.27
CA GLY A 4 -4.79 -32.33 5.22
C GLY A 4 -4.03 -31.19 4.55
N LYS A 5 -3.19 -30.52 5.34
CA LYS A 5 -2.45 -29.33 4.93
C LYS A 5 -1.00 -29.43 5.40
N ILE A 6 -0.07 -28.99 4.55
CA ILE A 6 1.35 -28.82 4.88
C ILE A 6 1.65 -27.33 4.98
N LEU A 7 2.15 -26.89 6.12
CA LEU A 7 2.63 -25.54 6.39
C LEU A 7 4.16 -25.59 6.41
N LEU A 8 4.82 -24.98 5.42
CA LEU A 8 6.28 -24.86 5.33
C LEU A 8 6.68 -23.56 6.03
N ILE A 9 7.14 -23.64 7.28
CA ILE A 9 7.20 -22.49 8.18
C ILE A 9 8.65 -22.03 8.38
N GLY A 10 8.97 -20.85 7.85
CA GLY A 10 10.17 -20.10 8.24
C GLY A 10 9.94 -19.34 9.54
N PHE A 11 10.57 -19.76 10.64
CA PHE A 11 10.40 -19.07 11.94
C PHE A 11 11.42 -17.95 12.19
N GLY A 12 12.27 -17.62 11.21
CA GLY A 12 13.25 -16.55 11.36
C GLY A 12 14.48 -16.95 12.18
N PRO A 13 15.22 -15.98 12.75
CA PRO A 13 16.53 -16.23 13.35
C PRO A 13 16.46 -17.02 14.65
N GLY A 14 15.31 -17.18 15.31
CA GLY A 14 15.14 -18.03 16.49
C GLY A 14 14.81 -17.29 17.79
N HIS A 15 14.86 -15.96 17.82
CA HIS A 15 14.24 -15.17 18.88
C HIS A 15 12.75 -14.96 18.62
N HIS A 16 11.94 -15.00 19.68
CA HIS A 16 10.48 -14.91 19.60
C HIS A 16 9.96 -13.60 18.98
N ASP A 17 10.69 -12.49 19.15
CA ASP A 17 10.36 -11.17 18.56
C ASP A 17 10.55 -11.10 17.05
N HIS A 18 11.38 -12.00 16.50
CA HIS A 18 11.69 -12.03 15.07
C HIS A 18 10.91 -13.12 14.32
N ILE A 19 9.97 -13.79 15.00
CA ILE A 19 9.02 -14.71 14.37
C ILE A 19 7.83 -13.88 13.86
N THR A 20 7.52 -14.02 12.57
CA THR A 20 6.37 -13.32 11.97
C THR A 20 5.05 -13.76 12.63
N HIS A 21 4.06 -12.88 12.64
CA HIS A 21 2.74 -13.21 13.18
C HIS A 21 2.14 -14.45 12.51
N ARG A 22 2.18 -14.51 11.16
CA ARG A 22 1.70 -15.67 10.40
C ARG A 22 2.44 -16.96 10.76
N ALA A 23 3.75 -16.93 11.01
CA ALA A 23 4.49 -18.12 11.44
C ALA A 23 4.04 -18.62 12.82
N LYS A 24 3.75 -17.71 13.78
CA LYS A 24 3.18 -18.08 15.09
C LYS A 24 1.82 -18.74 14.92
N GLU A 25 0.92 -18.13 14.15
CA GLU A 25 -0.40 -18.69 13.86
C GLU A 25 -0.31 -20.05 13.16
N ALA A 26 0.58 -20.20 12.18
CA ALA A 26 0.77 -21.44 11.45
C ALA A 26 1.23 -22.57 12.38
N ILE A 27 2.16 -22.29 13.30
CA ILE A 27 2.59 -23.27 14.31
C ILE A 27 1.42 -23.68 15.20
N LEU A 28 0.58 -22.72 15.62
CA LEU A 28 -0.60 -22.97 16.44
C LEU A 28 -1.69 -23.77 15.69
N GLU A 29 -1.83 -23.58 14.38
CA GLU A 29 -2.75 -24.32 13.48
C GLU A 29 -2.36 -25.81 13.35
N CYS A 30 -1.06 -26.14 13.50
CA CYS A 30 -0.57 -27.51 13.30
C CYS A 30 -1.01 -28.49 14.40
N GLU A 31 -1.43 -29.68 13.98
CA GLU A 31 -1.57 -30.84 14.85
C GLU A 31 -0.22 -31.53 15.08
N VAL A 32 0.62 -31.57 14.04
CA VAL A 32 1.95 -32.17 14.05
C VAL A 32 3.00 -31.19 13.59
N VAL A 33 4.09 -31.05 14.35
CA VAL A 33 5.25 -30.23 13.99
C VAL A 33 6.45 -31.14 13.71
N ILE A 34 7.07 -30.96 12.55
CA ILE A 34 8.23 -31.73 12.08
C ILE A 34 9.41 -30.78 11.91
N GLY A 35 10.53 -31.10 12.56
CA GLY A 35 11.71 -30.26 12.50
C GLY A 35 12.97 -30.94 13.03
N TYR A 36 14.11 -30.33 12.74
CA TYR A 36 15.38 -30.71 13.34
C TYR A 36 15.39 -30.38 14.84
N ASN A 37 16.02 -31.22 15.66
CA ASN A 37 16.06 -31.09 17.13
C ASN A 37 16.32 -29.66 17.62
N THR A 38 17.38 -29.01 17.11
CA THR A 38 17.75 -27.66 17.53
C THR A 38 16.69 -26.62 17.18
N TYR A 39 15.95 -26.79 16.09
CA TYR A 39 14.89 -25.86 15.69
C TYR A 39 13.64 -26.04 16.54
N VAL A 40 13.29 -27.28 16.85
CA VAL A 40 12.21 -27.63 17.77
C VAL A 40 12.47 -27.03 19.16
N ASP A 41 13.72 -27.06 19.62
CA ASP A 41 14.10 -26.49 20.91
C ASP A 41 13.93 -24.96 20.95
N LEU A 42 14.20 -24.26 19.84
CA LEU A 42 14.05 -22.80 19.75
C LEU A 42 12.59 -22.33 19.81
N ILE A 43 11.65 -23.14 19.34
CA ILE A 43 10.22 -22.80 19.35
C ILE A 43 9.43 -23.56 20.40
N ARG A 44 10.11 -24.16 21.40
CA ARG A 44 9.50 -25.09 22.37
C ARG A 44 8.29 -24.50 23.08
N GLU A 45 8.33 -23.22 23.41
CA GLU A 45 7.23 -22.49 24.06
C GLU A 45 5.95 -22.42 23.20
N LEU A 46 6.08 -22.51 21.87
CA LEU A 46 4.96 -22.46 20.92
C LEU A 46 4.36 -23.84 20.62
N ILE A 47 5.00 -24.93 21.08
CA ILE A 47 4.65 -26.31 20.68
C ILE A 47 4.40 -27.24 21.88
N SER A 48 4.24 -26.70 23.09
CA SER A 48 4.17 -27.44 24.36
C SER A 48 3.09 -28.53 24.43
N GLU A 49 2.03 -28.44 23.62
CA GLU A 49 0.89 -29.38 23.62
C GLU A 49 0.75 -30.18 22.31
N LYS A 50 1.73 -30.10 21.39
CA LYS A 50 1.62 -30.66 20.03
C LYS A 50 2.39 -31.96 19.85
N SER A 51 1.98 -32.78 18.89
CA SER A 51 2.76 -33.94 18.47
C SER A 51 4.00 -33.49 17.70
N VAL A 52 5.19 -33.84 18.16
CA VAL A 52 6.45 -33.39 17.55
C VAL A 52 7.24 -34.56 16.97
N VAL A 53 7.49 -34.52 15.67
CA VAL A 53 8.40 -35.46 14.99
C VAL A 53 9.78 -34.82 14.92
N ARG A 54 10.71 -35.40 15.68
CA ARG A 54 12.10 -34.96 15.81
C ARG A 54 13.01 -35.88 15.01
N THR A 55 13.82 -35.34 14.11
CA THR A 55 14.80 -36.14 13.35
C THR A 55 16.20 -35.51 13.37
N GLY A 56 17.21 -36.31 13.03
CA GLY A 56 18.59 -35.86 12.93
C GLY A 56 18.87 -35.00 11.68
N MET A 57 20.04 -34.35 11.64
CA MET A 57 20.41 -33.42 10.55
C MET A 57 20.52 -34.12 9.17
N THR A 58 20.76 -35.43 9.11
CA THR A 58 20.95 -36.21 7.87
C THR A 58 19.69 -36.87 7.31
N GLU A 59 18.53 -36.63 7.93
CA GLU A 59 17.26 -37.32 7.62
C GLU A 59 16.23 -36.36 7.00
N GLU A 60 16.70 -35.45 6.14
CA GLU A 60 15.84 -34.40 5.55
C GLU A 60 14.75 -35.01 4.66
N VAL A 61 15.12 -36.02 3.85
CA VAL A 61 14.19 -36.73 2.97
C VAL A 61 13.10 -37.42 3.79
N SER A 62 13.48 -38.08 4.90
CA SER A 62 12.52 -38.74 5.78
C SER A 62 11.54 -37.76 6.43
N ARG A 63 11.99 -36.54 6.79
CA ARG A 63 11.08 -35.47 7.27
C ARG A 63 10.06 -35.08 6.21
N ALA A 64 10.52 -34.86 4.98
CA ALA A 64 9.63 -34.46 3.89
C ALA A 64 8.62 -35.57 3.55
N GLN A 65 9.06 -36.82 3.46
CA GLN A 65 8.20 -37.97 3.23
C GLN A 65 7.14 -38.13 4.34
N GLU A 66 7.54 -38.00 5.60
CA GLU A 66 6.62 -38.12 6.73
C GLU A 66 5.61 -36.96 6.78
N ALA A 67 6.04 -35.74 6.45
CA ALA A 67 5.15 -34.58 6.36
C ALA A 67 4.03 -34.81 5.32
N VAL A 68 4.41 -35.28 4.14
CA VAL A 68 3.45 -35.59 3.07
C VAL A 68 2.52 -36.73 3.48
N ARG A 69 3.07 -37.81 4.07
CA ARG A 69 2.28 -38.96 4.52
C ARG A 69 1.21 -38.56 5.55
N LEU A 70 1.57 -37.75 6.54
CA LEU A 70 0.64 -37.28 7.58
C LEU A 70 -0.43 -36.34 7.01
N ALA A 71 -0.06 -35.45 6.09
CA ALA A 71 -1.03 -34.58 5.42
C ALA A 71 -2.01 -35.36 4.52
N GLU A 72 -1.54 -36.41 3.84
CA GLU A 72 -2.39 -37.34 3.07
C GLU A 72 -3.40 -38.08 3.96
N LEU A 73 -3.05 -38.31 5.24
CA LEU A 73 -3.95 -38.86 6.27
C LEU A 73 -4.93 -37.83 6.86
N GLY A 74 -4.96 -36.60 6.34
CA GLY A 74 -5.88 -35.56 6.78
C GLY A 74 -5.35 -34.62 7.87
N LYS A 75 -4.08 -34.74 8.27
CA LYS A 75 -3.50 -33.90 9.33
C LYS A 75 -3.05 -32.52 8.85
N VAL A 76 -3.09 -31.54 9.76
CA VAL A 76 -2.38 -30.26 9.56
C VAL A 76 -0.95 -30.39 10.09
N VAL A 77 0.02 -30.34 9.17
CA VAL A 77 1.44 -30.62 9.44
C VAL A 77 2.28 -29.37 9.23
N GLY A 78 3.03 -28.97 10.24
CA GLY A 78 4.01 -27.88 10.15
C GLY A 78 5.42 -28.43 9.96
N VAL A 79 6.08 -28.05 8.87
CA VAL A 79 7.49 -28.36 8.63
C VAL A 79 8.30 -27.10 8.89
N ILE A 80 9.01 -27.06 10.01
CA ILE A 80 9.71 -25.85 10.45
C ILE A 80 11.12 -25.76 9.86
N SER A 81 11.52 -24.54 9.48
CA SER A 81 12.86 -24.19 9.01
C SER A 81 13.33 -22.92 9.73
N SER A 82 14.59 -22.87 10.15
CA SER A 82 15.18 -21.62 10.65
C SER A 82 15.36 -20.64 9.49
N GLY A 83 15.22 -19.36 9.78
CA GLY A 83 15.23 -18.34 8.73
C GLY A 83 13.97 -18.43 7.89
N ASP A 84 14.15 -18.51 6.58
CA ASP A 84 13.07 -18.70 5.61
C ASP A 84 13.04 -20.15 5.11
N ALA A 85 11.85 -20.73 4.91
CA ALA A 85 11.70 -22.12 4.48
C ALA A 85 12.20 -22.36 3.03
N GLY A 86 12.21 -21.33 2.19
CA GLY A 86 12.69 -21.35 0.81
C GLY A 86 14.19 -21.10 0.66
N VAL A 87 14.87 -20.58 1.69
CA VAL A 87 16.31 -20.27 1.63
C VAL A 87 17.12 -21.38 2.29
N TYR A 88 17.58 -22.34 1.49
CA TYR A 88 18.31 -23.53 1.97
C TYR A 88 17.57 -24.31 3.08
N GLY A 89 16.23 -24.22 3.09
CA GLY A 89 15.33 -24.87 4.04
C GLY A 89 14.56 -26.05 3.45
N MET A 90 13.48 -26.45 4.11
CA MET A 90 12.72 -27.67 3.77
C MET A 90 11.74 -27.52 2.61
N ALA A 91 11.41 -26.29 2.16
CA ALA A 91 10.34 -26.09 1.19
C ALA A 91 10.61 -26.82 -0.14
N GLY A 92 11.81 -26.65 -0.70
CA GLY A 92 12.20 -27.28 -1.97
C GLY A 92 12.08 -28.82 -1.90
N LEU A 93 12.63 -29.43 -0.85
CA LEU A 93 12.61 -30.87 -0.68
C LEU A 93 11.19 -31.45 -0.51
N VAL A 94 10.30 -30.73 0.19
CA VAL A 94 8.90 -31.16 0.31
C VAL A 94 8.19 -31.11 -1.06
N TYR A 95 8.43 -30.06 -1.85
CA TYR A 95 7.90 -30.00 -3.22
C TYR A 95 8.47 -31.12 -4.10
N GLU A 96 9.76 -31.45 -4.00
CA GLU A 96 10.35 -32.57 -4.74
C GLU A 96 9.65 -33.90 -4.43
N VAL A 97 9.41 -34.20 -3.14
CA VAL A 97 8.66 -35.41 -2.72
C VAL A 97 7.22 -35.39 -3.24
N LEU A 98 6.55 -34.24 -3.21
CA LEU A 98 5.19 -34.11 -3.76
C LEU A 98 5.17 -34.33 -5.28
N VAL A 99 6.15 -33.80 -6.02
CA VAL A 99 6.30 -33.99 -7.46
C VAL A 99 6.52 -35.45 -7.81
N GLU A 100 7.40 -36.17 -7.09
CA GLU A 100 7.62 -37.61 -7.29
C GLU A 100 6.34 -38.44 -7.06
N LYS A 101 5.46 -37.98 -6.16
CA LYS A 101 4.15 -38.60 -5.89
C LYS A 101 3.05 -38.20 -6.89
N GLY A 102 3.35 -37.37 -7.89
CA GLY A 102 2.37 -36.89 -8.87
C GLY A 102 1.34 -35.92 -8.29
N TRP A 103 1.69 -35.18 -7.23
CA TRP A 103 0.84 -34.18 -6.61
C TRP A 103 0.42 -33.09 -7.60
N LYS A 104 -0.83 -32.62 -7.46
CA LYS A 104 -1.37 -31.44 -8.15
C LYS A 104 -2.00 -30.53 -7.11
N GLU A 105 -1.78 -29.23 -7.22
CA GLU A 105 -2.29 -28.26 -6.25
C GLU A 105 -3.83 -28.27 -6.13
N SER A 106 -4.55 -28.44 -7.24
CA SER A 106 -6.02 -28.43 -7.27
C SER A 106 -6.68 -29.66 -6.64
N THR A 107 -5.97 -30.79 -6.60
CA THR A 107 -6.55 -32.06 -6.13
C THR A 107 -5.78 -32.69 -4.98
N GLY A 108 -4.57 -32.26 -4.67
CA GLY A 108 -3.69 -32.83 -3.66
C GLY A 108 -3.89 -32.26 -2.26
N VAL A 109 -2.94 -32.52 -1.37
CA VAL A 109 -2.86 -31.84 -0.06
C VAL A 109 -2.60 -30.35 -0.26
N LYS A 110 -3.19 -29.49 0.57
CA LYS A 110 -2.91 -28.05 0.52
C LYS A 110 -1.50 -27.79 1.02
N VAL A 111 -0.75 -26.93 0.34
CA VAL A 111 0.61 -26.55 0.74
C VAL A 111 0.69 -25.03 0.85
N GLU A 112 1.21 -24.53 1.96
CA GLU A 112 1.41 -23.10 2.18
C GLU A 112 2.86 -22.86 2.63
N VAL A 113 3.54 -21.92 1.98
CA VAL A 113 4.87 -21.46 2.42
C VAL A 113 4.68 -20.20 3.26
N VAL A 114 5.08 -20.27 4.52
CA VAL A 114 5.02 -19.15 5.46
C VAL A 114 6.41 -18.52 5.57
N PRO A 115 6.58 -17.24 5.17
CA PRO A 115 7.90 -16.62 5.09
C PRO A 115 8.47 -16.31 6.48
N GLY A 116 9.80 -16.35 6.54
CA GLY A 116 10.57 -16.01 7.74
C GLY A 116 11.75 -15.08 7.44
N ILE A 117 12.26 -14.40 8.48
CA ILE A 117 13.43 -13.52 8.34
C ILE A 117 14.68 -14.38 8.18
N SER A 118 15.26 -14.43 6.98
CA SER A 118 16.43 -15.28 6.71
C SER A 118 17.72 -14.74 7.38
N SER A 119 18.76 -15.57 7.39
CA SER A 119 20.01 -15.24 8.11
C SER A 119 20.72 -14.03 7.52
N ILE A 120 20.59 -13.78 6.21
CA ILE A 120 21.17 -12.60 5.55
C ILE A 120 20.60 -11.30 6.13
N GLN A 121 19.28 -11.19 6.27
CA GLN A 121 18.66 -10.01 6.88
C GLN A 121 18.99 -9.91 8.37
N SER A 122 18.89 -11.03 9.09
CA SER A 122 19.14 -11.09 10.53
C SER A 122 20.57 -10.72 10.92
N CYS A 123 21.56 -11.15 10.12
CA CYS A 123 22.95 -10.80 10.37
C CYS A 123 23.26 -9.38 9.88
N ALA A 124 22.65 -8.94 8.78
CA ALA A 124 22.84 -7.59 8.28
C ALA A 124 22.36 -6.52 9.28
N SER A 125 21.22 -6.73 9.94
CA SER A 125 20.69 -5.79 10.95
C SER A 125 21.62 -5.61 12.16
N LEU A 126 22.38 -6.65 12.52
CA LEU A 126 23.39 -6.58 13.58
C LEU A 126 24.67 -5.87 13.13
N LEU A 127 24.96 -5.88 11.82
CA LEU A 127 26.15 -5.29 11.22
C LEU A 127 25.97 -3.84 10.74
N GLY A 128 24.72 -3.37 10.53
CA GLY A 128 24.42 -2.04 9.98
C GLY A 128 23.56 -2.13 8.72
N ALA A 129 24.11 -1.70 7.58
CA ALA A 129 23.44 -1.75 6.28
C ALA A 129 24.31 -2.38 5.17
N PRO A 130 24.85 -3.61 5.37
CA PRO A 130 25.77 -4.23 4.42
C PRO A 130 25.08 -4.75 3.15
N ILE A 131 23.74 -4.86 3.10
CA ILE A 131 23.00 -5.46 1.97
C ILE A 131 22.07 -4.46 1.28
N MET A 132 22.36 -3.16 1.38
CA MET A 132 21.51 -2.10 0.77
C MET A 132 21.64 -2.04 -0.76
N HIS A 133 22.75 -2.56 -1.31
CA HIS A 133 22.95 -2.74 -2.75
C HIS A 133 22.73 -4.20 -3.16
N ASP A 134 22.80 -4.46 -4.46
CA ASP A 134 22.68 -5.80 -5.05
C ASP A 134 23.50 -6.84 -4.26
N ALA A 135 22.79 -7.82 -3.72
CA ALA A 135 23.34 -8.84 -2.85
C ALA A 135 22.88 -10.23 -3.29
N CYS A 136 23.71 -11.24 -3.08
CA CYS A 136 23.36 -12.63 -3.32
C CYS A 136 23.71 -13.53 -2.13
N THR A 137 22.98 -14.63 -1.99
CA THR A 137 23.28 -15.68 -1.00
C THR A 137 23.93 -16.87 -1.70
N ILE A 138 25.00 -17.41 -1.12
CA ILE A 138 25.67 -18.62 -1.63
C ILE A 138 25.89 -19.60 -0.47
N SER A 139 25.41 -20.84 -0.62
CA SER A 139 25.76 -21.93 0.30
C SER A 139 27.09 -22.55 -0.08
N LEU A 140 27.99 -22.72 0.90
CA LEU A 140 29.26 -23.42 0.72
C LEU A 140 29.18 -24.94 1.00
N SER A 141 27.97 -25.47 1.19
CA SER A 141 27.76 -26.92 1.33
C SER A 141 27.83 -27.61 -0.03
N ASP A 142 28.82 -28.46 -0.21
CA ASP A 142 29.03 -29.27 -1.41
C ASP A 142 28.44 -30.69 -1.33
N HIS A 143 27.59 -30.95 -0.34
CA HIS A 143 26.99 -32.26 -0.11
C HIS A 143 26.11 -32.74 -1.28
N LEU A 144 25.34 -31.82 -1.87
CA LEU A 144 24.45 -32.07 -3.01
C LEU A 144 24.80 -31.25 -4.25
N THR A 145 25.79 -30.35 -4.15
CA THR A 145 26.20 -29.46 -5.25
C THR A 145 27.71 -29.57 -5.43
N PRO A 146 28.21 -29.98 -6.61
CA PRO A 146 29.65 -30.07 -6.84
C PRO A 146 30.36 -28.75 -6.56
N TRP A 147 31.53 -28.82 -5.92
CA TRP A 147 32.32 -27.64 -5.57
C TRP A 147 32.60 -26.73 -6.77
N ALA A 148 32.89 -27.29 -7.95
CA ALA A 148 33.15 -26.51 -9.16
C ALA A 148 31.99 -25.56 -9.52
N THR A 149 30.74 -25.98 -9.29
CA THR A 149 29.56 -25.14 -9.50
C THR A 149 29.46 -24.03 -8.46
N ILE A 150 29.79 -24.31 -7.20
CA ILE A 150 29.80 -23.31 -6.12
C ILE A 150 30.90 -22.27 -6.38
N ALA A 151 32.12 -22.71 -6.69
CA ALA A 151 33.24 -21.84 -7.02
C ALA A 151 32.89 -20.92 -8.21
N LYS A 152 32.26 -21.45 -9.26
CA LYS A 152 31.77 -20.65 -10.39
C LYS A 152 30.77 -19.57 -9.97
N ARG A 153 29.85 -19.87 -9.04
CA ARG A 153 28.89 -18.89 -8.50
C ARG A 153 29.58 -17.80 -7.70
N VAL A 154 30.54 -18.18 -6.84
CA VAL A 154 31.35 -17.22 -6.08
C VAL A 154 32.12 -16.32 -7.02
N GLU A 155 32.79 -16.86 -8.03
CA GLU A 155 33.57 -16.09 -9.00
C GLU A 155 32.69 -15.15 -9.83
N ALA A 156 31.52 -15.61 -10.27
CA ALA A 156 30.56 -14.76 -10.97
C ALA A 156 30.05 -13.61 -10.10
N ALA A 157 29.65 -13.89 -8.85
CA ALA A 157 29.21 -12.87 -7.90
C ALA A 157 30.34 -11.88 -7.56
N ALA A 158 31.58 -12.36 -7.49
CA ALA A 158 32.77 -11.54 -7.30
C ALA A 158 32.98 -10.58 -8.49
N SER A 159 32.96 -11.11 -9.72
CA SER A 159 33.18 -10.35 -10.96
C SER A 159 32.08 -9.31 -11.23
N ALA A 160 30.86 -9.56 -10.76
CA ALA A 160 29.73 -8.65 -10.91
C ALA A 160 29.55 -7.71 -9.69
N ASP A 161 30.51 -7.71 -8.76
CA ASP A 161 30.56 -6.82 -7.59
C ASP A 161 29.32 -6.88 -6.66
N PHE A 162 28.72 -8.06 -6.50
CA PHE A 162 27.62 -8.27 -5.55
C PHE A 162 28.11 -8.26 -4.10
N VAL A 163 27.30 -7.78 -3.16
CA VAL A 163 27.49 -8.17 -1.75
C VAL A 163 27.20 -9.68 -1.62
N ILE A 164 28.02 -10.43 -0.90
CA ILE A 164 27.89 -11.89 -0.81
C ILE A 164 27.62 -12.32 0.63
N ALA A 165 26.48 -12.97 0.87
CA ALA A 165 26.18 -13.63 2.13
C ALA A 165 26.39 -15.14 2.02
N LEU A 166 27.35 -15.66 2.75
CA LEU A 166 27.71 -17.08 2.75
C LEU A 166 26.92 -17.84 3.82
N TYR A 167 26.20 -18.86 3.36
CA TYR A 167 25.50 -19.84 4.18
C TYR A 167 26.33 -21.11 4.29
N ASN A 168 26.15 -21.82 5.40
CA ASN A 168 26.86 -23.07 5.67
C ASN A 168 28.40 -22.94 5.47
N PRO A 169 29.03 -21.85 5.93
CA PRO A 169 30.37 -21.47 5.48
C PRO A 169 31.44 -22.47 5.90
N ARG A 170 31.26 -23.13 7.06
CA ARG A 170 32.21 -24.11 7.59
C ARG A 170 31.49 -25.17 8.41
N SER A 171 32.01 -26.39 8.43
CA SER A 171 31.61 -27.45 9.35
C SER A 171 32.83 -28.24 9.81
N GLY A 172 32.65 -29.23 10.69
CA GLY A 172 33.75 -30.09 11.13
C GLY A 172 34.45 -30.84 9.99
N ARG A 173 33.74 -31.12 8.89
CA ARG A 173 34.29 -31.79 7.69
C ARG A 173 34.58 -30.82 6.54
N ARG A 174 33.82 -29.73 6.42
CA ARG A 174 33.94 -28.72 5.36
C ARG A 174 34.76 -27.54 5.86
N THR A 175 36.07 -27.58 5.64
CA THR A 175 37.00 -26.52 6.07
C THR A 175 37.70 -25.83 4.90
N ARG A 176 37.82 -26.50 3.75
CA ARG A 176 38.52 -26.01 2.55
C ARG A 176 37.74 -24.92 1.81
N GLN A 177 36.41 -25.06 1.75
CA GLN A 177 35.53 -24.25 0.90
C GLN A 177 35.62 -22.76 1.22
N ILE A 178 35.58 -22.38 2.50
CA ILE A 178 35.70 -20.97 2.91
C ILE A 178 37.06 -20.36 2.55
N VAL A 179 38.13 -21.17 2.60
CA VAL A 179 39.50 -20.74 2.23
C VAL A 179 39.58 -20.46 0.74
N GLU A 180 39.08 -21.39 -0.08
CA GLU A 180 39.07 -21.21 -1.53
C GLU A 180 38.12 -20.08 -1.97
N THR A 181 36.99 -19.90 -1.28
CA THR A 181 36.10 -18.74 -1.49
C THR A 181 36.84 -17.42 -1.23
N GLN A 182 37.59 -17.30 -0.13
CA GLN A 182 38.40 -16.11 0.15
C GLN A 182 39.44 -15.86 -0.97
N GLN A 183 40.13 -16.91 -1.41
CA GLN A 183 41.13 -16.81 -2.49
C GLN A 183 40.51 -16.37 -3.83
N ILE A 184 39.31 -16.86 -4.17
CA ILE A 184 38.59 -16.41 -5.36
C ILE A 184 38.25 -14.93 -5.25
N LEU A 185 37.72 -14.50 -4.10
CA LEU A 185 37.29 -13.12 -3.89
C LEU A 185 38.45 -12.12 -3.90
N LEU A 186 39.61 -12.50 -3.37
CA LEU A 186 40.84 -11.68 -3.39
C LEU A 186 41.35 -11.38 -4.82
N LYS A 187 40.90 -12.11 -5.84
CA LYS A 187 41.21 -11.78 -7.25
C LYS A 187 40.42 -10.56 -7.76
N TYR A 188 39.29 -10.24 -7.15
CA TYR A 188 38.35 -9.22 -7.62
C TYR A 188 38.18 -8.04 -6.64
N ARG A 189 38.60 -8.21 -5.38
CA ARG A 189 38.35 -7.25 -4.29
C ARG A 189 39.62 -6.92 -3.54
N SER A 190 39.63 -5.76 -2.90
CA SER A 190 40.70 -5.37 -1.99
C SER A 190 40.79 -6.34 -0.81
N PRO A 191 42.00 -6.68 -0.31
CA PRO A 191 42.16 -7.37 0.96
C PRO A 191 41.46 -6.66 2.13
N ASP A 192 41.31 -5.33 2.06
CA ASP A 192 40.67 -4.50 3.08
C ASP A 192 39.13 -4.46 2.98
N THR A 193 38.53 -5.16 2.01
CA THR A 193 37.08 -5.19 1.85
C THR A 193 36.39 -5.65 3.15
N PRO A 194 35.41 -4.89 3.68
CA PRO A 194 34.76 -5.24 4.94
C PRO A 194 34.05 -6.59 4.90
N VAL A 195 34.22 -7.36 5.98
CA VAL A 195 33.56 -8.65 6.21
C VAL A 195 32.91 -8.65 7.59
N GLY A 196 31.62 -8.98 7.63
CA GLY A 196 30.90 -9.25 8.86
C GLY A 196 30.74 -10.75 9.09
N ILE A 197 31.11 -11.24 10.27
CA ILE A 197 30.96 -12.63 10.70
C ILE A 197 30.01 -12.64 11.89
N VAL A 198 28.82 -13.24 11.70
CA VAL A 198 27.78 -13.27 12.73
C VAL A 198 27.45 -14.72 13.07
N LYS A 199 27.66 -15.08 14.33
CA LYS A 199 27.36 -16.39 14.89
C LYS A 199 26.09 -16.29 15.74
N SER A 200 25.15 -17.20 15.53
CA SER A 200 23.93 -17.34 16.34
C SER A 200 23.13 -16.04 16.49
N ALA A 201 22.91 -15.30 15.39
CA ALA A 201 22.14 -14.05 15.40
C ALA A 201 20.80 -14.20 16.14
N TYR A 202 20.55 -13.30 17.09
CA TYR A 202 19.39 -13.25 17.99
C TYR A 202 19.17 -14.51 18.84
N ARG A 203 20.22 -15.30 19.11
CA ARG A 203 20.17 -16.47 19.99
C ARG A 203 21.24 -16.37 21.07
N ASP A 204 21.16 -17.29 22.04
CA ASP A 204 22.23 -17.47 23.00
C ASP A 204 23.58 -17.71 22.31
N ARG A 205 24.61 -17.03 22.83
CA ARG A 205 25.96 -17.00 22.24
C ARG A 205 26.01 -16.30 20.88
N GLU A 206 25.17 -15.29 20.68
CA GLU A 206 25.34 -14.31 19.62
C GLU A 206 26.76 -13.72 19.70
N HIS A 207 27.46 -13.68 18.58
CA HIS A 207 28.77 -13.09 18.48
C HIS A 207 28.94 -12.45 17.11
N VAL A 208 29.27 -11.16 17.11
CA VAL A 208 29.41 -10.33 15.91
C VAL A 208 30.85 -9.86 15.80
N VAL A 209 31.47 -10.11 14.64
CA VAL A 209 32.82 -9.66 14.31
C VAL A 209 32.76 -8.87 13.02
N ILE A 210 33.39 -7.70 13.01
CA ILE A 210 33.71 -6.93 11.80
C ILE A 210 35.21 -7.04 11.58
N THR A 211 35.60 -7.46 10.38
CA THR A 211 36.97 -7.73 9.98
C THR A 211 37.14 -7.43 8.49
N THR A 212 38.27 -7.81 7.90
CA THR A 212 38.59 -7.62 6.48
C THR A 212 38.53 -8.93 5.72
N LEU A 213 38.51 -8.85 4.38
CA LEU A 213 38.59 -10.02 3.52
C LEU A 213 39.91 -10.77 3.71
N ALA A 214 41.01 -10.08 4.03
CA ALA A 214 42.30 -10.71 4.36
C ALA A 214 42.24 -11.51 5.67
N ASP A 215 41.63 -10.93 6.70
CA ASP A 215 41.72 -11.44 8.07
C ASP A 215 40.53 -12.34 8.48
N MET A 216 39.50 -12.46 7.63
CA MET A 216 38.27 -13.20 7.98
C MET A 216 38.51 -14.65 8.46
N LEU A 217 39.56 -15.33 7.97
CA LEU A 217 39.88 -16.69 8.35
C LEU A 217 40.56 -16.83 9.72
N GLN A 218 41.01 -15.72 10.31
CA GLN A 218 41.59 -15.69 11.66
C GLN A 218 40.51 -15.75 12.76
N HIS A 219 39.25 -15.58 12.39
CA HIS A 219 38.11 -15.60 13.29
C HIS A 219 37.37 -16.95 13.27
N GLU A 220 36.63 -17.23 14.33
CA GLU A 220 35.83 -18.45 14.43
C GLU A 220 34.65 -18.40 13.44
N ILE A 221 34.67 -19.31 12.45
CA ILE A 221 33.57 -19.52 11.51
C ILE A 221 33.07 -20.95 11.69
N GLY A 222 31.79 -21.11 12.01
CA GLY A 222 31.18 -22.41 12.26
C GLY A 222 29.91 -22.65 11.43
N MET A 223 29.16 -23.68 11.84
CA MET A 223 27.90 -24.05 11.19
C MET A 223 26.77 -23.06 11.47
N LEU A 224 26.80 -22.38 12.62
CA LEU A 224 25.81 -21.37 13.04
C LEU A 224 26.22 -19.95 12.65
N THR A 225 27.15 -19.82 11.70
CA THR A 225 27.72 -18.55 11.29
C THR A 225 27.23 -18.18 9.89
N THR A 226 26.88 -16.92 9.70
CA THR A 226 26.72 -16.29 8.38
C THR A 226 27.83 -15.28 8.20
N VAL A 227 28.46 -15.29 7.02
CA VAL A 227 29.52 -14.35 6.66
C VAL A 227 29.00 -13.43 5.56
N ILE A 228 29.01 -12.11 5.79
CA ILE A 228 28.61 -11.10 4.81
C ILE A 228 29.87 -10.37 4.34
N ILE A 229 30.16 -10.45 3.04
CA ILE A 229 31.33 -9.84 2.41
C ILE A 229 30.86 -8.66 1.57
N GLY A 230 31.31 -7.46 1.93
CA GLY A 230 31.00 -6.23 1.21
C GLY A 230 31.50 -6.24 -0.23
N ASN A 231 30.89 -5.39 -1.07
CA ASN A 231 31.36 -5.12 -2.43
C ASN A 231 32.45 -4.03 -2.43
N THR A 232 32.92 -3.61 -3.62
CA THR A 232 34.01 -2.60 -3.73
C THR A 232 33.69 -1.24 -3.10
N THR A 233 32.41 -0.89 -2.96
CA THR A 233 31.96 0.39 -2.37
C THR A 233 31.65 0.32 -0.88
N THR A 234 31.73 -0.88 -0.29
CA THR A 234 31.37 -1.10 1.11
C THR A 234 32.47 -0.61 2.03
N PHE A 235 32.10 0.11 3.09
CA PHE A 235 33.04 0.62 4.10
C PHE A 235 32.53 0.38 5.53
N VAL A 236 33.42 0.56 6.50
CA VAL A 236 33.09 0.53 7.94
C VAL A 236 33.09 1.95 8.49
N TYR A 237 32.04 2.31 9.22
CA TYR A 237 31.97 3.55 9.99
C TYR A 237 31.32 3.29 11.34
N ASP A 238 31.98 3.70 12.41
CA ASP A 238 31.51 3.51 13.80
C ASP A 238 31.04 2.08 14.10
N GLN A 239 31.87 1.09 13.77
CA GLN A 239 31.55 -0.34 13.92
C GLN A 239 30.28 -0.78 13.18
N LYS A 240 29.89 -0.09 12.10
CA LYS A 240 28.83 -0.47 11.17
C LYS A 240 29.38 -0.69 9.78
N ILE A 241 28.96 -1.78 9.14
CA ILE A 241 29.22 -2.03 7.73
C ILE A 241 28.13 -1.35 6.91
N ILE A 242 28.53 -0.50 5.96
CA ILE A 242 27.64 0.29 5.13
C ILE A 242 28.00 0.06 3.67
N THR A 243 27.02 -0.39 2.89
CA THR A 243 27.15 -0.44 1.42
C THR A 243 26.30 0.68 0.83
N PRO A 244 26.90 1.76 0.30
CA PRO A 244 26.14 2.89 -0.22
C PRO A 244 25.20 2.51 -1.36
N ARG A 245 24.02 3.12 -1.39
CA ARG A 245 23.04 2.96 -2.49
C ARG A 245 23.42 3.81 -3.70
N GLY A 246 24.39 4.72 -3.53
CA GLY A 246 24.77 5.72 -4.53
C GLY A 246 24.09 7.08 -4.36
N TYR A 247 23.40 7.34 -3.25
CA TYR A 247 22.76 8.64 -2.99
C TYR A 247 23.73 9.82 -3.12
N GLN A 248 24.97 9.68 -2.67
CA GLN A 248 26.00 10.72 -2.78
C GLN A 248 26.34 11.11 -4.23
N ARG A 249 26.02 10.27 -5.22
CA ARG A 249 26.15 10.63 -6.64
C ARG A 249 25.14 11.69 -7.07
N LYS A 250 24.01 11.79 -6.36
CA LYS A 250 22.89 12.70 -6.65
C LYS A 250 22.72 13.80 -5.60
N TYR A 251 23.06 13.50 -4.35
CA TYR A 251 22.69 14.28 -3.18
C TYR A 251 23.90 14.65 -2.35
N THR A 252 23.87 15.87 -1.80
CA THR A 252 24.77 16.25 -0.72
C THR A 252 24.06 15.96 0.60
N LEU A 253 24.38 14.82 1.22
CA LEU A 253 23.59 14.25 2.34
C LEU A 253 23.51 15.15 3.59
N ASN A 254 24.43 16.10 3.75
CA ASN A 254 24.45 17.04 4.88
C ASN A 254 23.86 18.42 4.55
N ARG A 255 23.18 18.58 3.41
CA ARG A 255 22.52 19.84 3.01
C ARG A 255 21.01 19.63 2.86
N MET A 256 20.23 20.60 3.33
CA MET A 256 18.79 20.61 3.13
C MET A 256 18.44 20.95 1.68
N ASP A 257 19.05 22.01 1.13
CA ASP A 257 18.87 22.39 -0.27
C ASP A 257 19.78 21.55 -1.18
N GLN A 258 19.17 20.78 -2.08
CA GLN A 258 19.88 19.99 -3.07
C GLN A 258 20.20 20.84 -4.32
N PRO A 259 21.41 20.71 -4.90
CA PRO A 259 21.87 21.59 -5.97
C PRO A 259 21.06 21.46 -7.28
N LEU A 260 20.41 20.31 -7.49
CA LEU A 260 19.54 20.07 -8.65
C LEU A 260 18.08 19.95 -8.19
N LYS A 261 17.18 20.71 -8.81
CA LYS A 261 15.74 20.60 -8.61
C LYS A 261 15.23 19.27 -9.20
N PRO A 262 14.07 18.74 -8.74
CA PRO A 262 13.56 17.45 -9.23
C PRO A 262 13.45 17.31 -10.75
N HIS A 263 13.10 18.39 -11.47
CA HIS A 263 12.99 18.40 -12.95
C HIS A 263 14.34 18.54 -13.68
N GLU A 264 15.40 18.92 -12.98
CA GLU A 264 16.78 18.99 -13.50
C GLU A 264 17.51 17.65 -13.31
N ARG A 265 16.96 16.76 -12.48
CA ARG A 265 17.42 15.37 -12.29
C ARG A 265 16.96 14.53 -13.49
N LEU A 266 17.59 13.36 -13.70
CA LEU A 266 17.33 12.46 -14.85
C LEU A 266 17.72 13.03 -16.23
N GLN A 267 18.64 14.00 -16.29
CA GLN A 267 19.30 14.40 -17.53
C GLN A 267 20.62 13.63 -17.67
N GLU A 268 20.97 13.18 -18.89
CA GLU A 268 22.21 12.42 -19.17
C GLU A 268 23.48 13.12 -18.66
N LYS A 269 23.51 14.46 -18.68
CA LYS A 269 24.64 15.24 -18.14
C LYS A 269 24.75 15.19 -16.62
N ALA A 270 23.63 15.10 -15.91
CA ALA A 270 23.57 15.09 -14.45
C ALA A 270 23.61 13.67 -13.88
N GLU A 271 23.11 12.70 -14.64
CA GLU A 271 23.06 11.29 -14.29
C GLU A 271 23.51 10.43 -15.49
N PRO A 272 24.80 10.42 -15.86
CA PRO A 272 25.31 9.69 -17.03
C PRO A 272 25.11 8.16 -16.92
N TRP A 273 24.81 7.67 -15.73
CA TRP A 273 24.43 6.27 -15.45
C TRP A 273 22.92 6.02 -15.60
N ALA A 274 22.10 7.03 -15.88
CA ALA A 274 20.65 6.93 -16.03
C ALA A 274 20.24 7.26 -17.47
N LEU A 275 19.56 6.30 -18.13
CA LEU A 275 19.07 6.37 -19.52
C LEU A 275 20.15 6.72 -20.58
N HIS A 276 20.32 5.82 -21.56
CA HIS A 276 21.31 5.91 -22.65
C HIS A 276 22.80 5.81 -22.27
N SER A 277 23.13 5.20 -21.13
CA SER A 277 24.53 4.84 -20.83
C SER A 277 25.08 3.90 -21.89
N GLN A 278 25.85 4.44 -22.86
CA GLN A 278 26.76 3.64 -23.66
C GLN A 278 27.76 2.98 -22.70
N PRO A 279 28.09 1.69 -22.89
CA PRO A 279 29.07 1.05 -22.04
C PRO A 279 30.39 1.83 -22.13
N GLU A 280 30.95 2.21 -20.99
CA GLU A 280 32.31 2.73 -20.93
C GLU A 280 33.22 1.70 -21.61
N SER A 281 33.83 2.09 -22.72
CA SER A 281 34.74 1.27 -23.50
C SER A 281 36.09 1.15 -22.79
N GLY A 282 36.08 0.44 -21.67
CA GLY A 282 37.26 -0.06 -20.98
C GLY A 282 37.80 -1.32 -21.67
N ASN A 283 38.53 -1.10 -22.77
CA ASN A 283 39.60 -1.94 -23.31
C ASN A 283 39.64 -3.42 -22.83
N LEU A 284 38.81 -4.29 -23.42
CA LEU A 284 38.95 -5.74 -23.29
C LEU A 284 38.98 -6.38 -24.68
N LEU A 285 40.22 -6.62 -25.11
CA LEU A 285 40.68 -7.70 -26.00
C LEU A 285 40.04 -7.78 -27.38
N SER A 286 40.75 -7.18 -28.34
CA SER A 286 40.70 -7.51 -29.76
C SER A 286 40.96 -9.00 -30.00
N GLY A 287 39.97 -9.72 -30.52
CA GLY A 287 40.09 -11.07 -31.06
C GLY A 287 39.11 -11.24 -32.21
N SER A 288 39.64 -11.20 -33.43
CA SER A 288 38.95 -11.41 -34.71
C SER A 288 38.29 -12.78 -34.81
N SER A 289 37.05 -12.86 -35.35
CA SER A 289 36.73 -13.46 -36.66
C SER A 289 35.25 -13.87 -36.79
N SER A 290 34.59 -13.30 -37.81
CA SER A 290 33.53 -13.83 -38.69
C SER A 290 32.69 -15.04 -38.28
N GLU A 291 31.36 -14.92 -38.34
CA GLU A 291 30.55 -15.55 -39.42
C GLU A 291 29.07 -15.14 -39.38
N GLN A 292 28.44 -15.25 -40.56
CA GLN A 292 27.14 -14.72 -40.99
C GLN A 292 25.96 -15.59 -40.54
N GLY A 293 24.75 -15.00 -40.46
CA GLY A 293 23.50 -15.77 -40.53
C GLY A 293 22.25 -15.06 -39.99
N GLN A 294 21.54 -14.33 -40.85
CA GLN A 294 20.09 -14.08 -40.70
C GLN A 294 19.33 -15.32 -41.22
N PRO A 295 18.14 -15.65 -40.69
CA PRO A 295 16.94 -15.11 -41.33
C PRO A 295 15.73 -14.82 -40.41
N THR A 296 14.82 -14.11 -41.08
CA THR A 296 13.47 -13.60 -40.81
C THR A 296 12.41 -14.61 -40.34
N GLY A 297 11.39 -14.13 -39.61
CA GLY A 297 10.09 -14.81 -39.49
C GLY A 297 9.14 -14.15 -38.50
N GLY A 298 8.07 -13.51 -38.98
CA GLY A 298 7.05 -12.84 -38.16
C GLY A 298 6.09 -13.81 -37.47
N VAL A 299 5.48 -13.34 -36.38
CA VAL A 299 4.45 -14.06 -35.62
C VAL A 299 3.18 -13.22 -35.56
N THR A 300 2.10 -13.78 -36.08
CA THR A 300 0.71 -13.32 -35.95
C THR A 300 0.13 -13.78 -34.62
N VAL A 301 -0.58 -12.89 -33.93
CA VAL A 301 -1.28 -13.15 -32.66
C VAL A 301 -2.71 -13.59 -32.96
N ALA A 302 -3.08 -14.78 -32.49
CA ALA A 302 -4.46 -15.28 -32.51
C ALA A 302 -5.08 -15.19 -31.11
N THR A 303 -6.32 -14.71 -31.07
CA THR A 303 -7.18 -14.49 -29.90
C THR A 303 -7.81 -15.79 -29.40
N SER A 304 -8.13 -15.85 -28.09
CA SER A 304 -8.85 -16.97 -27.45
C SER A 304 -10.18 -16.48 -26.84
N PRO A 305 -11.28 -17.24 -26.93
CA PRO A 305 -12.59 -16.85 -26.41
C PRO A 305 -12.91 -17.36 -24.99
N GLN A 306 -13.94 -16.72 -24.42
CA GLN A 306 -14.51 -16.79 -23.06
C GLN A 306 -14.96 -18.19 -22.59
N ALA A 307 -14.96 -18.41 -21.27
CA ALA A 307 -15.62 -19.53 -20.61
C ALA A 307 -16.50 -19.06 -19.42
N THR A 308 -17.66 -19.70 -19.31
CA THR A 308 -18.85 -19.42 -18.50
C THR A 308 -18.75 -19.96 -17.06
N ILE A 309 -19.42 -19.27 -16.13
CA ILE A 309 -19.56 -19.59 -14.70
C ILE A 309 -20.81 -20.44 -14.46
N GLN A 310 -20.76 -21.36 -13.48
CA GLN A 310 -21.93 -22.04 -12.92
C GLN A 310 -21.83 -22.07 -11.38
N GLU A 311 -22.90 -21.64 -10.73
CA GLU A 311 -23.07 -21.45 -9.27
C GLU A 311 -23.44 -22.76 -8.53
N ALA A 312 -23.11 -22.84 -7.24
CA ALA A 312 -23.76 -23.75 -6.30
C ALA A 312 -23.74 -23.21 -4.85
N GLN A 313 -24.81 -23.55 -4.12
CA GLN A 313 -25.42 -22.84 -2.99
C GLN A 313 -24.87 -23.15 -1.58
N VAL A 314 -25.31 -22.28 -0.66
CA VAL A 314 -25.10 -22.11 0.80
C VAL A 314 -25.69 -23.23 1.67
N SER A 315 -25.12 -23.46 2.86
CA SER A 315 -25.91 -23.76 4.07
C SER A 315 -25.22 -23.28 5.37
N ASP A 316 -26.05 -22.71 6.24
CA ASP A 316 -25.80 -22.03 7.52
C ASP A 316 -25.55 -22.96 8.72
N SER A 317 -24.87 -22.47 9.76
CA SER A 317 -25.38 -22.41 11.15
C SER A 317 -24.37 -21.87 12.19
N THR A 318 -24.93 -21.04 13.08
CA THR A 318 -24.49 -20.17 14.19
C THR A 318 -24.08 -20.90 15.50
N PRO A 319 -23.87 -20.26 16.70
CA PRO A 319 -23.46 -18.88 17.06
C PRO A 319 -22.40 -18.74 18.21
N LEU A 320 -21.79 -17.54 18.27
CA LEU A 320 -21.45 -16.63 19.39
C LEU A 320 -21.13 -17.14 20.83
N ALA A 321 -20.01 -16.65 21.38
CA ALA A 321 -19.89 -16.34 22.82
C ALA A 321 -18.97 -15.12 23.07
N THR A 322 -19.51 -14.17 23.82
CA THR A 322 -18.96 -12.92 24.39
C THR A 322 -17.96 -13.20 25.53
N MET A 323 -16.97 -12.32 25.74
CA MET A 323 -16.35 -12.11 27.06
C MET A 323 -15.80 -10.69 27.25
N GLU A 324 -15.90 -10.28 28.50
CA GLU A 324 -15.86 -8.93 29.07
C GLU A 324 -14.46 -8.37 29.36
N ALA A 325 -14.48 -7.07 29.66
CA ALA A 325 -13.38 -6.23 30.12
C ALA A 325 -12.72 -6.71 31.42
N LEU A 326 -11.41 -6.50 31.53
CA LEU A 326 -10.69 -6.43 32.81
C LEU A 326 -9.84 -5.16 32.85
N SER A 327 -10.20 -4.34 33.83
CA SER A 327 -9.52 -3.15 34.31
C SER A 327 -8.58 -3.52 35.46
N ASN A 328 -7.33 -3.06 35.44
CA ASN A 328 -6.70 -2.39 36.59
C ASN A 328 -5.29 -1.84 36.27
N PRO A 329 -4.92 -0.66 36.81
CA PRO A 329 -3.66 0.02 36.54
C PRO A 329 -2.56 -0.39 37.53
N ARG A 330 -1.31 -0.49 37.08
CA ARG A 330 -0.14 -0.58 37.95
C ARG A 330 0.49 0.79 38.12
N GLN A 331 0.49 1.25 39.37
CA GLN A 331 1.27 2.36 39.89
C GLN A 331 2.76 2.06 39.78
N PHE A 332 3.55 3.07 39.37
CA PHE A 332 4.99 3.11 39.62
C PHE A 332 5.30 4.43 40.34
N SER A 333 5.76 4.28 41.58
CA SER A 333 6.38 5.29 42.42
C SER A 333 7.89 5.24 42.22
N GLY A 334 8.52 6.38 41.93
CA GLY A 334 9.97 6.53 41.86
C GLY A 334 10.34 8.01 41.82
N GLU A 335 11.14 8.43 42.78
CA GLU A 335 11.37 9.80 43.26
C GLU A 335 12.15 10.67 42.26
N VAL A 336 11.79 11.95 42.20
CA VAL A 336 12.49 13.00 41.45
C VAL A 336 13.38 13.76 42.44
N GLU A 337 14.69 13.70 42.20
CA GLU A 337 15.70 14.42 42.97
C GLU A 337 15.69 15.90 42.58
N GLN A 338 15.57 16.78 43.58
CA GLN A 338 15.52 18.24 43.44
C GLN A 338 16.90 18.85 43.20
N VAL A 339 16.99 19.81 42.26
CA VAL A 339 18.13 20.70 42.04
C VAL A 339 17.60 22.16 42.06
N PRO A 340 18.32 23.13 42.66
CA PRO A 340 17.70 24.27 43.36
C PRO A 340 17.32 25.48 42.48
N GLU A 341 16.44 26.29 43.07
CA GLU A 341 15.79 27.49 42.52
C GLU A 341 16.69 28.72 42.32
N ASN A 342 16.27 29.53 41.34
CA ASN A 342 16.61 30.93 41.00
C ASN A 342 17.89 31.16 40.19
N SER A 343 17.89 31.91 39.08
CA SER A 343 16.97 32.95 38.61
C SER A 343 17.13 33.20 37.10
N PHE A 344 16.06 33.12 36.30
CA PHE A 344 15.95 33.83 35.03
C PHE A 344 14.49 34.17 34.78
N GLN A 345 14.19 35.47 34.68
CA GLN A 345 12.87 35.99 34.35
C GLN A 345 12.55 35.68 32.89
N VAL A 346 11.39 35.08 32.64
CA VAL A 346 10.81 34.96 31.28
C VAL A 346 9.52 35.76 31.28
N GLU A 347 9.53 36.85 30.52
CA GLU A 347 8.35 37.60 30.15
C GLU A 347 7.46 36.75 29.24
N THR A 348 6.18 36.68 29.56
CA THR A 348 5.14 36.07 28.74
C THR A 348 4.82 36.98 27.56
N GLU A 349 5.29 36.66 26.36
CA GLU A 349 4.74 37.22 25.13
C GLU A 349 3.69 36.27 24.52
N SER A 350 2.53 36.86 24.25
CA SER A 350 1.36 36.29 23.60
C SER A 350 1.65 35.83 22.17
N PHE A 351 1.27 34.60 21.84
CA PHE A 351 1.32 34.06 20.49
C PHE A 351 0.34 34.82 19.57
N GLN A 352 0.86 35.65 18.66
CA GLN A 352 0.07 36.35 17.63
C GLN A 352 -0.06 35.49 16.36
N ALA A 353 -1.28 35.39 15.84
CA ALA A 353 -1.58 34.85 14.52
C ALA A 353 -0.80 35.58 13.39
N PRO A 354 -0.44 34.89 12.29
CA PRO A 354 0.47 35.45 11.28
C PRO A 354 -0.10 36.70 10.59
N LYS A 355 0.65 37.81 10.68
CA LYS A 355 0.41 39.09 10.03
C LYS A 355 0.71 39.02 8.53
N GLN A 356 -0.28 38.65 7.71
CA GLN A 356 -0.17 38.84 6.25
C GLN A 356 -1.52 39.09 5.53
N ALA A 357 -2.48 39.74 6.19
CA ALA A 357 -3.74 40.19 5.57
C ALA A 357 -3.80 41.72 5.32
N VAL A 358 -2.85 42.50 5.83
CA VAL A 358 -2.92 43.98 5.85
C VAL A 358 -2.53 44.63 4.52
N LYS A 359 -1.67 44.00 3.71
CA LYS A 359 -1.13 44.62 2.48
C LYS A 359 -2.16 44.81 1.36
N ALA A 360 -3.14 43.92 1.24
CA ALA A 360 -4.13 43.98 0.16
C ALA A 360 -5.19 45.05 0.38
N PHE A 361 -5.66 45.21 1.63
CA PHE A 361 -6.64 46.25 1.99
C PHE A 361 -6.05 47.66 1.85
N GLN A 362 -4.80 47.84 2.27
CA GLN A 362 -4.09 49.11 2.14
C GLN A 362 -3.94 49.51 0.67
N LEU A 363 -3.55 48.57 -0.20
CA LEU A 363 -3.43 48.81 -1.64
C LEU A 363 -4.77 49.19 -2.29
N ALA A 364 -5.86 48.56 -1.86
CA ALA A 364 -7.20 48.86 -2.34
C ALA A 364 -7.67 50.27 -1.92
N MET A 365 -7.30 50.70 -0.71
CA MET A 365 -7.63 52.04 -0.21
C MET A 365 -6.74 53.12 -0.80
N GLU A 366 -5.46 52.85 -1.05
CA GLU A 366 -4.55 53.74 -1.78
C GLU A 366 -5.02 53.92 -3.24
N ALA A 367 -5.49 52.86 -3.89
CA ALA A 367 -6.09 52.95 -5.22
C ALA A 367 -7.37 53.80 -5.24
N LEU A 368 -8.19 53.71 -4.19
CA LEU A 368 -9.42 54.50 -4.04
C LEU A 368 -9.13 55.98 -3.75
N ALA A 369 -8.08 56.27 -2.96
CA ALA A 369 -7.66 57.61 -2.59
C ALA A 369 -7.02 58.40 -3.75
N CYS A 370 -6.58 57.72 -4.80
CA CYS A 370 -6.06 58.34 -6.02
C CYS A 370 -7.14 58.90 -6.96
N VAL A 371 -8.43 58.77 -6.62
CA VAL A 371 -9.55 59.30 -7.41
C VAL A 371 -10.11 60.55 -6.72
N ASP A 372 -9.80 61.73 -7.24
CA ASP A 372 -10.37 63.01 -6.78
C ASP A 372 -11.87 63.08 -7.13
N GLU A 373 -12.72 63.31 -6.11
CA GLU A 373 -14.18 63.45 -6.25
C GLU A 373 -14.57 64.53 -7.29
N LYS A 374 -13.71 65.53 -7.50
CA LYS A 374 -13.95 66.56 -8.52
C LYS A 374 -13.73 66.07 -9.96
N THR A 375 -12.78 65.15 -10.16
CA THR A 375 -12.54 64.52 -11.47
C THR A 375 -13.63 63.48 -11.78
N ALA A 376 -14.19 62.81 -10.76
CA ALA A 376 -15.28 61.86 -10.91
C ALA A 376 -16.64 62.51 -11.26
N LEU A 377 -16.88 63.77 -10.85
CA LEU A 377 -18.12 64.48 -11.16
C LEU A 377 -18.09 65.17 -12.54
N GLU A 378 -16.94 65.71 -12.96
CA GLU A 378 -16.79 66.33 -14.30
C GLU A 378 -16.75 65.30 -15.44
N LEU A 379 -16.31 64.06 -15.17
CA LEU A 379 -16.42 62.94 -16.13
C LEU A 379 -17.82 62.31 -16.21
N ASN A 380 -18.70 62.57 -15.24
CA ASN A 380 -20.05 61.99 -15.20
C ASN A 380 -21.15 62.88 -15.82
N GLN A 381 -20.84 64.14 -16.16
CA GLN A 381 -21.80 65.03 -16.83
C GLN A 381 -21.38 65.26 -18.28
N GLY A 382 -21.80 64.32 -19.14
CA GLY A 382 -21.59 64.41 -20.59
C GLY A 382 -21.19 63.08 -21.25
N ILE A 383 -20.82 62.09 -20.45
CA ILE A 383 -20.65 60.72 -20.93
C ILE A 383 -21.97 60.00 -20.69
N THR A 384 -22.86 59.99 -21.70
CA THR A 384 -23.68 58.78 -21.87
C THR A 384 -22.67 57.64 -21.96
N PRO A 385 -22.75 56.63 -21.08
CA PRO A 385 -21.83 55.51 -21.17
C PRO A 385 -21.89 55.03 -22.61
N PRO A 386 -20.76 54.86 -23.32
CA PRO A 386 -20.80 54.13 -24.58
C PRO A 386 -21.55 52.83 -24.26
N PRO A 387 -22.54 52.42 -25.07
CA PRO A 387 -23.24 51.17 -24.80
C PRO A 387 -22.15 50.13 -24.63
N ARG A 388 -21.97 49.65 -23.40
CA ARG A 388 -21.02 48.57 -23.16
C ARG A 388 -21.50 47.48 -24.10
N PRO A 389 -20.65 46.89 -24.95
CA PRO A 389 -20.98 45.61 -25.53
C PRO A 389 -20.83 44.57 -24.40
N PHE A 390 -21.63 44.68 -23.34
CA PHE A 390 -22.19 43.48 -22.72
C PHE A 390 -23.38 43.12 -23.60
N SER A 391 -23.04 42.56 -24.75
CA SER A 391 -23.90 41.68 -25.51
C SER A 391 -24.37 40.56 -24.58
N GLY A 392 -25.63 40.64 -24.15
CA GLY A 392 -26.41 39.55 -23.57
C GLY A 392 -25.84 38.90 -22.31
N VAL A 393 -26.45 39.15 -21.14
CA VAL A 393 -26.54 38.06 -20.16
C VAL A 393 -27.34 36.97 -20.86
N VAL A 394 -26.63 35.96 -21.35
CA VAL A 394 -27.26 34.78 -21.92
C VAL A 394 -27.73 33.98 -20.72
N ASP A 395 -29.04 33.85 -20.54
CA ASP A 395 -29.59 32.95 -19.53
C ASP A 395 -29.15 31.53 -19.87
N ILE A 396 -28.36 30.91 -19.00
CA ILE A 396 -27.86 29.54 -19.17
C ILE A 396 -28.52 28.67 -18.11
N LEU A 397 -29.20 27.63 -18.56
CA LEU A 397 -29.66 26.56 -17.70
C LEU A 397 -28.54 25.55 -17.47
N GLU A 398 -28.20 25.28 -16.22
CA GLU A 398 -27.26 24.22 -15.83
C GLU A 398 -27.95 23.16 -14.98
N LEU A 399 -27.83 21.89 -15.39
CA LEU A 399 -28.35 20.75 -14.64
C LEU A 399 -27.59 19.46 -14.95
N GLY A 400 -27.51 18.57 -13.96
CA GLY A 400 -27.07 17.20 -14.16
C GLY A 400 -28.23 16.30 -14.59
N VAL A 401 -27.96 15.37 -15.49
CA VAL A 401 -28.92 14.36 -15.94
C VAL A 401 -28.32 12.96 -15.88
N SER A 402 -29.12 11.98 -15.45
CA SER A 402 -28.73 10.58 -15.39
C SER A 402 -29.90 9.67 -15.79
N PRO A 403 -29.67 8.53 -16.46
CA PRO A 403 -30.75 7.64 -16.91
C PRO A 403 -31.50 6.95 -15.76
N GLY A 404 -31.02 7.09 -14.51
CA GLY A 404 -31.65 6.67 -13.26
C GLY A 404 -30.64 6.55 -12.11
N VAL A 405 -31.10 6.22 -10.91
CA VAL A 405 -30.25 6.14 -9.70
C VAL A 405 -29.18 5.06 -9.86
N ALA A 406 -29.58 3.83 -10.20
CA ALA A 406 -28.70 2.68 -10.41
C ALA A 406 -28.57 2.26 -11.89
N ARG A 407 -29.21 3.00 -12.81
CA ARG A 407 -29.24 2.69 -14.24
C ARG A 407 -27.98 3.22 -14.93
N LYS A 408 -27.40 2.39 -15.78
CA LYS A 408 -26.15 2.67 -16.52
C LYS A 408 -26.29 2.87 -18.02
N ASN A 409 -27.43 2.47 -18.58
CA ASN A 409 -27.68 2.52 -20.02
C ASN A 409 -28.57 3.71 -20.36
N PHE A 410 -28.21 4.44 -21.41
CA PHE A 410 -29.09 5.43 -22.04
C PHE A 410 -29.90 4.77 -23.15
N THR A 411 -31.17 5.14 -23.29
CA THR A 411 -31.98 4.74 -24.45
C THR A 411 -31.63 5.60 -25.66
N SER A 412 -31.97 5.13 -26.87
CA SER A 412 -31.80 5.92 -28.09
C SER A 412 -32.61 7.22 -28.06
N GLU A 413 -33.80 7.19 -27.46
CA GLU A 413 -34.65 8.36 -27.25
C GLU A 413 -33.99 9.38 -26.31
N GLN A 414 -33.42 8.92 -25.19
CA GLN A 414 -32.66 9.75 -24.26
C GLN A 414 -31.46 10.41 -24.94
N MET A 415 -30.63 9.64 -25.64
CA MET A 415 -29.46 10.17 -26.34
C MET A 415 -29.82 11.18 -27.42
N ARG A 416 -30.91 10.92 -28.16
CA ARG A 416 -31.40 11.84 -29.19
C ARG A 416 -31.87 13.16 -28.57
N LEU A 417 -32.61 13.13 -27.47
CA LEU A 417 -33.05 14.34 -26.78
C LEU A 417 -31.85 15.16 -26.29
N LEU A 418 -30.82 14.54 -25.71
CA LEU A 418 -29.61 15.25 -25.29
C LEU A 418 -28.93 15.94 -26.48
N ALA A 419 -28.79 15.23 -27.60
CA ALA A 419 -28.20 15.79 -28.82
C ALA A 419 -29.02 16.98 -29.35
N ASP A 420 -30.35 16.84 -29.41
CA ASP A 420 -31.26 17.88 -29.87
C ASP A 420 -31.21 19.13 -28.97
N LEU A 421 -31.15 18.96 -27.64
CA LEU A 421 -31.04 20.07 -26.68
C LEU A 421 -29.71 20.83 -26.79
N THR A 422 -28.61 20.15 -27.15
CA THR A 422 -27.28 20.78 -27.26
C THR A 422 -26.96 21.41 -28.61
N LYS A 423 -27.83 21.27 -29.61
CA LYS A 423 -27.54 21.66 -31.00
C LYS A 423 -27.21 23.15 -31.18
N ASP A 424 -27.89 24.02 -30.45
CA ASP A 424 -27.82 25.48 -30.63
C ASP A 424 -26.86 26.14 -29.62
N GLY A 425 -25.62 25.64 -29.56
CA GLY A 425 -24.58 26.15 -28.65
C GLY A 425 -24.69 25.66 -27.21
N GLY A 426 -25.50 24.61 -26.97
CA GLY A 426 -25.51 23.91 -25.69
C GLY A 426 -24.32 22.95 -25.56
N GLU A 427 -23.90 22.70 -24.33
CA GLU A 427 -22.79 21.79 -24.03
C GLU A 427 -23.28 20.63 -23.16
N MET A 428 -22.68 19.45 -23.38
CA MET A 428 -22.82 18.31 -22.49
C MET A 428 -21.44 17.79 -22.07
N MET A 429 -21.27 17.52 -20.77
CA MET A 429 -20.02 16.99 -20.22
C MET A 429 -20.30 15.77 -19.35
N TYR A 430 -19.59 14.67 -19.58
CA TYR A 430 -19.61 13.53 -18.66
C TYR A 430 -18.80 13.88 -17.41
N SER A 431 -19.44 13.82 -16.24
CA SER A 431 -18.87 14.23 -14.97
C SER A 431 -18.36 13.05 -14.15
N ILE A 432 -17.50 13.36 -13.18
CA ILE A 432 -16.97 12.42 -12.19
C ILE A 432 -18.01 11.93 -11.18
N GLU A 433 -19.20 12.55 -11.16
CA GLU A 433 -20.38 12.08 -10.41
C GLU A 433 -21.23 11.08 -11.21
N HIS A 434 -20.75 10.64 -12.39
CA HIS A 434 -21.40 9.72 -13.31
C HIS A 434 -22.80 10.20 -13.78
N GLN A 435 -22.87 11.48 -14.07
CA GLN A 435 -24.00 12.15 -14.72
C GLN A 435 -23.50 12.98 -15.89
N ILE A 436 -24.40 13.32 -16.81
CA ILE A 436 -24.13 14.28 -17.87
C ILE A 436 -24.53 15.66 -17.37
N LEU A 437 -23.59 16.60 -17.35
CA LEU A 437 -23.87 18.00 -17.05
C LEU A 437 -24.25 18.71 -18.34
N LEU A 438 -25.46 19.29 -18.37
CA LEU A 438 -25.98 20.08 -19.47
C LEU A 438 -25.82 21.56 -19.15
N ARG A 439 -25.31 22.33 -20.11
CA ARG A 439 -25.27 23.81 -20.07
C ARG A 439 -25.96 24.32 -21.33
N LEU A 440 -27.16 24.88 -21.18
CA LEU A 440 -28.03 25.22 -22.31
C LEU A 440 -28.32 26.73 -22.33
N PRO A 441 -27.86 27.48 -23.34
CA PRO A 441 -28.13 28.91 -23.45
C PRO A 441 -29.52 29.20 -24.03
N GLN A 442 -30.18 30.24 -23.52
CA GLN A 442 -31.44 30.81 -24.06
C GLN A 442 -32.61 29.81 -24.15
N VAL A 443 -32.69 28.87 -23.21
CA VAL A 443 -33.77 27.88 -23.13
C VAL A 443 -34.79 28.23 -22.04
N ASP A 444 -35.99 27.70 -22.19
CA ASP A 444 -37.01 27.69 -21.13
C ASP A 444 -36.76 26.50 -20.17
N PRO A 445 -36.37 26.73 -18.91
CA PRO A 445 -36.06 25.66 -17.95
C PRO A 445 -37.21 24.69 -17.68
N GLU A 446 -38.45 25.19 -17.61
CA GLU A 446 -39.61 24.35 -17.28
C GLU A 446 -39.86 23.35 -18.42
N LYS A 447 -39.86 23.85 -19.65
CA LYS A 447 -40.02 23.03 -20.85
C LYS A 447 -38.91 21.97 -20.99
N VAL A 448 -37.65 22.36 -20.78
CA VAL A 448 -36.51 21.43 -20.89
C VAL A 448 -36.57 20.35 -19.81
N THR A 449 -36.84 20.73 -18.56
CA THR A 449 -36.94 19.76 -17.46
C THR A 449 -38.12 18.81 -17.62
N GLU A 450 -39.26 19.27 -18.16
CA GLU A 450 -40.40 18.41 -18.49
C GLU A 450 -40.05 17.40 -19.59
N GLN A 451 -39.39 17.84 -20.67
CA GLN A 451 -38.93 16.96 -21.76
C GLN A 451 -37.96 15.89 -21.26
N LEU A 452 -36.98 16.26 -20.45
CA LEU A 452 -36.00 15.32 -19.90
C LEU A 452 -36.67 14.29 -18.97
N ARG A 453 -37.61 14.72 -18.12
CA ARG A 453 -38.38 13.80 -17.26
C ARG A 453 -39.28 12.87 -18.06
N ALA A 454 -39.89 13.35 -19.15
CA ALA A 454 -40.77 12.55 -20.01
C ALA A 454 -40.06 11.34 -20.62
N VAL A 455 -38.76 11.46 -20.95
CA VAL A 455 -37.93 10.34 -21.44
C VAL A 455 -37.23 9.57 -20.32
N GLY A 456 -37.60 9.82 -19.06
CA GLY A 456 -37.13 9.07 -17.90
C GLY A 456 -35.75 9.47 -17.37
N PHE A 457 -35.28 10.70 -17.62
CA PHE A 457 -34.09 11.21 -16.93
C PHE A 457 -34.40 11.60 -15.48
N GLN A 458 -33.47 11.27 -14.60
CA GLN A 458 -33.35 11.87 -13.29
C GLN A 458 -32.57 13.17 -13.42
N LEU A 459 -33.06 14.24 -12.78
CA LEU A 459 -32.48 15.58 -12.87
C LEU A 459 -31.85 15.98 -11.54
N PHE A 460 -30.65 16.52 -11.60
CA PHE A 460 -29.91 17.00 -10.45
C PHE A 460 -29.67 18.51 -10.58
N PRO A 461 -30.19 19.33 -9.65
CA PRO A 461 -29.86 20.74 -9.64
C PRO A 461 -28.38 20.93 -9.29
N ILE A 462 -27.75 21.92 -9.92
CA ILE A 462 -26.39 22.32 -9.58
C ILE A 462 -26.43 23.24 -8.37
N GLY A 463 -25.69 22.90 -7.32
CA GLY A 463 -25.59 23.72 -6.12
C GLY A 463 -25.95 22.97 -4.84
N ALA A 464 -26.51 23.70 -3.87
CA ALA A 464 -26.71 23.26 -2.50
C ALA A 464 -27.92 22.32 -2.34
N SER A 465 -27.82 21.14 -2.96
CA SER A 465 -28.83 20.09 -2.91
C SER A 465 -28.24 18.74 -2.53
N ALA A 466 -29.07 17.87 -1.95
CA ALA A 466 -28.75 16.46 -1.80
C ALA A 466 -28.92 15.73 -3.14
N GLN A 467 -28.04 14.77 -3.40
CA GLN A 467 -28.03 13.96 -4.63
C GLN A 467 -27.68 12.51 -4.29
N VAL A 468 -28.56 11.59 -4.67
CA VAL A 468 -28.39 10.15 -4.47
C VAL A 468 -27.97 9.51 -5.78
N LYS A 469 -26.85 8.76 -5.74
CA LYS A 469 -26.37 8.01 -6.90
C LYS A 469 -25.83 6.65 -6.48
N ALA A 470 -26.16 5.62 -7.26
CA ALA A 470 -25.73 4.26 -7.01
C ALA A 470 -24.75 3.75 -8.07
N CYS A 471 -24.13 2.60 -7.77
CA CYS A 471 -23.31 1.84 -8.72
C CYS A 471 -23.92 1.80 -10.13
N ASP A 472 -23.13 2.12 -11.14
CA ASP A 472 -23.53 2.13 -12.55
C ASP A 472 -22.51 1.47 -13.49
N PHE A 473 -21.53 0.73 -12.96
CA PHE A 473 -20.54 0.03 -13.79
C PHE A 473 -20.85 -1.45 -14.03
N CYS A 474 -21.13 -2.22 -12.98
CA CYS A 474 -21.32 -3.68 -13.05
C CYS A 474 -22.78 -4.10 -12.83
N ASP A 475 -23.08 -5.36 -13.18
CA ASP A 475 -24.36 -6.04 -12.93
C ASP A 475 -24.31 -7.01 -11.72
N LEU A 476 -23.18 -7.06 -11.00
CA LEU A 476 -23.04 -7.84 -9.76
C LEU A 476 -23.89 -7.24 -8.62
N GLU A 477 -24.34 -8.09 -7.68
CA GLU A 477 -25.20 -7.82 -6.50
C GLU A 477 -25.80 -6.40 -6.48
N LYS A 478 -26.99 -6.27 -7.08
CA LYS A 478 -27.77 -5.03 -7.09
C LYS A 478 -29.27 -5.30 -6.94
N ASP A 479 -29.75 -6.44 -7.41
CA ASP A 479 -31.19 -6.70 -7.53
C ASP A 479 -31.95 -6.54 -6.19
N GLU A 480 -31.38 -7.00 -5.08
CA GLU A 480 -31.99 -6.87 -3.75
C GLU A 480 -31.91 -5.43 -3.19
N SER A 481 -30.92 -4.64 -3.60
CA SER A 481 -30.59 -3.36 -2.96
C SER A 481 -30.99 -2.13 -3.79
N ILE A 482 -31.32 -2.30 -5.08
CA ILE A 482 -31.81 -1.24 -5.97
C ILE A 482 -33.05 -0.53 -5.43
N PRO A 483 -34.09 -1.23 -4.92
CA PRO A 483 -35.31 -0.56 -4.45
C PRO A 483 -35.03 0.49 -3.37
N VAL A 484 -34.07 0.21 -2.49
CA VAL A 484 -33.62 1.12 -1.43
C VAL A 484 -32.93 2.35 -1.99
N ALA A 485 -32.04 2.17 -2.97
CA ALA A 485 -31.37 3.29 -3.63
C ALA A 485 -32.37 4.20 -4.37
N GLU A 486 -33.34 3.60 -5.07
CA GLU A 486 -34.41 4.35 -5.75
C GLU A 486 -35.35 5.07 -4.77
N GLU A 487 -35.66 4.45 -3.64
CA GLU A 487 -36.44 5.06 -2.56
C GLU A 487 -35.70 6.27 -1.96
N LEU A 488 -34.41 6.12 -1.65
CA LEU A 488 -33.56 7.21 -1.15
C LEU A 488 -33.54 8.37 -2.15
N GLY A 489 -33.35 8.09 -3.45
CA GLY A 489 -33.40 9.11 -4.49
C GLY A 489 -34.73 9.85 -4.51
N ARG A 490 -35.85 9.12 -4.47
CA ARG A 490 -37.19 9.74 -4.48
C ARG A 490 -37.44 10.67 -3.29
N ARG A 491 -36.87 10.38 -2.12
CA ARG A 491 -37.05 11.17 -0.91
C ARG A 491 -36.07 12.32 -0.76
N LEU A 492 -34.83 12.13 -1.21
CA LEU A 492 -33.73 13.03 -0.87
C LEU A 492 -33.23 13.88 -2.05
N ASP A 493 -33.44 13.45 -3.30
CA ASP A 493 -32.92 14.20 -4.44
C ASP A 493 -33.50 15.61 -4.53
N GLY A 494 -32.60 16.59 -4.71
CA GLY A 494 -32.97 17.98 -4.85
C GLY A 494 -33.37 18.66 -3.54
N LEU A 495 -33.33 17.95 -2.39
CA LEU A 495 -33.55 18.59 -1.10
C LEU A 495 -32.52 19.69 -0.85
N ALA A 496 -33.00 20.89 -0.53
CA ALA A 496 -32.15 22.02 -0.19
C ALA A 496 -31.39 21.72 1.11
N VAL A 497 -30.06 21.83 1.04
CA VAL A 497 -29.11 21.59 2.12
C VAL A 497 -28.09 22.74 2.13
N PRO A 498 -27.28 22.92 3.19
CA PRO A 498 -26.39 24.08 3.28
C PRO A 498 -25.30 24.15 2.20
N LYS A 499 -24.85 23.00 1.70
CA LYS A 499 -23.92 22.83 0.58
C LYS A 499 -24.14 21.47 -0.09
N ASP A 500 -23.67 21.30 -1.32
CA ASP A 500 -23.83 20.08 -2.12
C ASP A 500 -23.50 18.82 -1.31
N LEU A 501 -24.50 17.93 -1.17
CA LEU A 501 -24.42 16.72 -0.36
C LEU A 501 -24.55 15.50 -1.26
N LYS A 502 -23.50 14.68 -1.32
CA LYS A 502 -23.48 13.47 -2.15
C LYS A 502 -23.75 12.24 -1.30
N ILE A 503 -24.76 11.47 -1.69
CA ILE A 503 -25.16 10.22 -1.07
C ILE A 503 -24.86 9.09 -2.06
N GLY A 504 -23.75 8.39 -1.83
CA GLY A 504 -23.28 7.30 -2.67
C GLY A 504 -23.82 5.96 -2.21
N PHE A 505 -24.17 5.09 -3.17
CA PHE A 505 -24.69 3.76 -2.89
C PHE A 505 -23.94 2.67 -3.66
N ASN A 506 -23.33 1.75 -2.92
CA ASN A 506 -22.74 0.54 -3.46
C ASN A 506 -23.67 -0.65 -3.24
N GLY A 507 -24.15 -1.25 -4.33
CA GLY A 507 -25.04 -2.42 -4.27
C GLY A 507 -24.38 -3.71 -3.79
N CYS A 508 -23.04 -3.77 -3.72
CA CYS A 508 -22.31 -4.96 -3.27
C CYS A 508 -21.03 -4.60 -2.51
N GLY A 509 -20.46 -5.60 -1.85
CA GLY A 509 -19.25 -5.46 -1.03
C GLY A 509 -17.97 -5.12 -1.80
N MET A 510 -17.99 -5.11 -3.15
CA MET A 510 -16.84 -4.72 -3.96
C MET A 510 -16.58 -3.21 -3.96
N ALA A 511 -17.57 -2.40 -3.60
CA ALA A 511 -17.48 -0.95 -3.45
C ALA A 511 -16.93 -0.16 -4.68
N CYS A 512 -17.03 -0.69 -5.90
CA CYS A 512 -16.39 -0.12 -7.11
C CYS A 512 -16.81 1.32 -7.50
N TYR A 513 -18.03 1.75 -7.18
CA TYR A 513 -18.49 3.14 -7.38
C TYR A 513 -17.78 4.16 -6.48
N GLY A 514 -17.19 3.70 -5.37
CA GLY A 514 -16.54 4.58 -4.40
C GLY A 514 -17.52 5.37 -3.52
N ALA A 515 -18.65 4.78 -3.11
CA ALA A 515 -19.58 5.44 -2.18
C ALA A 515 -18.90 5.83 -0.86
N VAL A 516 -17.89 5.08 -0.43
CA VAL A 516 -17.08 5.39 0.75
C VAL A 516 -16.33 6.72 0.66
N MET A 517 -16.22 7.32 -0.54
CA MET A 517 -15.58 8.61 -0.76
C MET A 517 -16.58 9.78 -0.80
N GLU A 518 -17.88 9.50 -0.70
CA GLU A 518 -18.95 10.50 -0.70
C GLU A 518 -19.26 11.03 0.70
N ASP A 519 -20.04 12.12 0.78
CA ASP A 519 -20.41 12.72 2.07
C ASP A 519 -21.19 11.73 2.96
N VAL A 520 -22.09 10.94 2.35
CA VAL A 520 -22.75 9.78 2.96
C VAL A 520 -22.56 8.58 2.04
N GLY A 521 -21.85 7.54 2.50
CA GLY A 521 -21.57 6.33 1.74
C GLY A 521 -22.33 5.13 2.29
N LEU A 522 -23.01 4.39 1.42
CA LEU A 522 -23.72 3.15 1.76
C LEU A 522 -23.09 1.97 1.00
N VAL A 523 -22.79 0.88 1.69
CA VAL A 523 -22.28 -0.36 1.06
C VAL A 523 -23.15 -1.53 1.48
N TYR A 524 -23.88 -2.13 0.53
CA TYR A 524 -24.68 -3.33 0.76
C TYR A 524 -23.80 -4.58 0.75
N ARG A 525 -23.95 -5.42 1.77
CA ARG A 525 -23.25 -6.68 1.92
C ARG A 525 -24.05 -7.61 2.82
N ARG A 526 -24.28 -8.85 2.39
CA ARG A 526 -24.92 -9.91 3.20
C ARG A 526 -26.28 -9.51 3.78
N GLY A 527 -27.14 -8.85 3.00
CA GLY A 527 -28.49 -8.46 3.45
C GLY A 527 -28.56 -7.21 4.33
N ALA A 528 -27.45 -6.47 4.49
CA ALA A 528 -27.39 -5.31 5.35
C ALA A 528 -26.43 -4.23 4.80
N TYR A 529 -26.45 -3.05 5.43
CA TYR A 529 -25.72 -1.86 4.98
C TYR A 529 -24.63 -1.42 5.96
N ASP A 530 -23.44 -1.19 5.43
CA ASP A 530 -22.40 -0.44 6.12
C ASP A 530 -22.50 1.04 5.74
N VAL A 531 -22.41 1.92 6.74
CA VAL A 531 -22.63 3.36 6.59
C VAL A 531 -21.35 4.13 6.88
N PHE A 532 -20.98 5.03 5.98
CA PHE A 532 -19.80 5.86 6.03
C PHE A 532 -20.19 7.33 6.00
N LEU A 533 -19.56 8.17 6.84
CA LEU A 533 -19.85 9.60 6.91
C LEU A 533 -18.61 10.47 6.71
N GLY A 534 -18.79 11.58 6.00
CA GLY A 534 -17.80 12.64 5.86
C GLY A 534 -16.70 12.31 4.87
N GLY A 535 -16.96 11.53 3.83
CA GLY A 535 -15.99 11.31 2.75
C GLY A 535 -15.77 12.57 1.91
N LYS A 536 -14.62 12.63 1.26
CA LYS A 536 -14.27 13.67 0.30
C LYS A 536 -13.54 13.07 -0.89
N ARG A 537 -14.21 12.98 -2.03
CA ARG A 537 -13.68 12.39 -3.27
C ARG A 537 -12.51 13.16 -3.89
N ILE A 538 -12.53 14.49 -3.87
CA ILE A 538 -11.63 15.33 -4.72
C ILE A 538 -10.89 16.38 -3.89
N GLY A 539 -9.65 16.67 -4.30
CA GLY A 539 -8.82 17.77 -3.80
C GLY A 539 -7.67 17.31 -2.90
N ARG A 540 -6.83 18.26 -2.47
CA ARG A 540 -5.60 18.00 -1.69
C ARG A 540 -5.83 17.17 -0.41
N ASN A 541 -6.99 17.31 0.20
CA ASN A 541 -7.37 16.59 1.42
C ASN A 541 -8.48 15.57 1.11
N ALA A 542 -8.41 14.86 -0.02
CA ALA A 542 -9.34 13.78 -0.30
C ALA A 542 -9.15 12.64 0.70
N HIS A 543 -10.23 12.09 1.24
CA HIS A 543 -10.20 11.02 2.24
C HIS A 543 -11.50 10.21 2.21
N PRO A 544 -11.46 8.93 2.61
CA PRO A 544 -12.68 8.16 2.80
C PRO A 544 -13.51 8.70 3.97
N GLY A 545 -14.81 8.42 3.94
CA GLY A 545 -15.70 8.61 5.06
C GLY A 545 -15.38 7.63 6.19
N GLN A 546 -15.75 7.99 7.40
CA GLN A 546 -15.59 7.14 8.57
C GLN A 546 -16.73 6.15 8.64
N ARG A 547 -16.43 4.86 8.82
CA ARG A 547 -17.46 3.85 9.01
C ARG A 547 -18.10 4.04 10.38
N ILE A 548 -19.37 4.41 10.40
CA ILE A 548 -20.11 4.73 11.62
C ILE A 548 -21.04 3.60 12.08
N ALA A 549 -21.48 2.76 11.16
CA ALA A 549 -22.35 1.62 11.43
C ALA A 549 -22.03 0.49 10.45
N GLU A 550 -22.13 -0.75 10.95
CA GLU A 550 -21.92 -1.99 10.18
C GLU A 550 -23.18 -2.85 10.34
N GLY A 551 -23.64 -3.45 9.24
CA GLY A 551 -24.79 -4.35 9.26
C GLY A 551 -26.14 -3.71 9.61
N VAL A 552 -26.40 -2.47 9.16
CA VAL A 552 -27.69 -1.81 9.34
C VAL A 552 -28.77 -2.51 8.48
N PRO A 553 -29.90 -2.94 9.07
CA PRO A 553 -30.99 -3.57 8.32
C PRO A 553 -31.63 -2.63 7.28
N GLU A 554 -32.15 -3.21 6.20
CA GLU A 554 -32.82 -2.49 5.12
C GLU A 554 -33.97 -1.61 5.62
N GLU A 555 -34.76 -2.06 6.61
CA GLU A 555 -35.90 -1.29 7.09
C GLU A 555 -35.48 -0.01 7.84
N GLN A 556 -34.22 0.06 8.28
CA GLN A 556 -33.69 1.16 9.08
C GLN A 556 -32.84 2.13 8.27
N ILE A 557 -32.32 1.71 7.10
CA ILE A 557 -31.32 2.48 6.36
C ILE A 557 -31.87 3.82 5.84
N ILE A 558 -33.09 3.82 5.31
CA ILE A 558 -33.72 5.03 4.77
C ILE A 558 -33.92 6.05 5.89
N GLY A 559 -34.52 5.62 7.02
CA GLY A 559 -34.75 6.50 8.16
C GLY A 559 -33.46 6.98 8.82
N LEU A 560 -32.38 6.20 8.78
CA LEU A 560 -31.07 6.63 9.25
C LEU A 560 -30.50 7.75 8.36
N VAL A 561 -30.51 7.59 7.04
CA VAL A 561 -30.00 8.62 6.11
C VAL A 561 -30.84 9.89 6.17
N GLU A 562 -32.17 9.79 6.26
CA GLU A 562 -33.06 10.95 6.46
C GLU A 562 -32.66 11.76 7.70
N ARG A 563 -32.48 11.10 8.85
CA ARG A 563 -32.04 11.77 10.08
C ARG A 563 -30.67 12.46 9.94
N ILE A 564 -29.73 11.85 9.21
CA ILE A 564 -28.40 12.43 8.94
C ILE A 564 -28.56 13.71 8.09
N VAL A 565 -29.37 13.65 7.03
CA VAL A 565 -29.62 14.79 6.13
C VAL A 565 -30.33 15.91 6.89
N ASP A 566 -31.34 15.59 7.69
CA ASP A 566 -32.09 16.55 8.50
C ASP A 566 -31.20 17.24 9.53
N GLU A 567 -30.29 16.51 10.19
CA GLU A 567 -29.36 17.11 11.13
C GLU A 567 -28.38 18.06 10.44
N TYR A 568 -27.83 17.67 9.28
CA TYR A 568 -26.98 18.55 8.48
C TYR A 568 -27.73 19.80 7.99
N LYS A 569 -28.98 19.63 7.57
CA LYS A 569 -29.84 20.75 7.17
C LYS A 569 -30.12 21.71 8.32
N ALA A 570 -30.32 21.18 9.53
CA ALA A 570 -30.65 21.99 10.70
C ALA A 570 -29.43 22.69 11.31
N LYS A 571 -28.25 22.06 11.28
CA LYS A 571 -27.05 22.50 12.03
C LYS A 571 -25.87 22.92 11.16
N GLY A 572 -25.90 22.65 9.86
CA GLY A 572 -24.86 23.05 8.91
C GLY A 572 -24.92 24.55 8.60
N HIS A 573 -23.76 25.16 8.44
CA HIS A 573 -23.66 26.56 8.02
C HIS A 573 -23.78 26.69 6.49
N ILE A 574 -24.25 27.84 6.02
CA ILE A 574 -24.32 28.14 4.58
C ILE A 574 -22.94 27.93 3.94
N ASP A 575 -22.90 27.22 2.81
CA ASP A 575 -21.68 26.83 2.09
C ASP A 575 -20.69 25.91 2.86
N GLU A 576 -21.11 25.34 3.99
CA GLU A 576 -20.33 24.35 4.71
C GLU A 576 -20.52 22.95 4.14
N ARG A 577 -19.44 22.30 3.68
CA ARG A 577 -19.47 20.89 3.23
C ARG A 577 -19.69 19.93 4.39
N PHE A 578 -20.40 18.83 4.14
CA PHE A 578 -20.76 17.84 5.16
C PHE A 578 -19.57 17.27 5.96
N HIS A 579 -18.43 16.95 5.32
CA HIS A 579 -17.24 16.51 6.06
C HIS A 579 -16.70 17.56 7.06
N LYS A 580 -16.82 18.85 6.74
CA LYS A 580 -16.44 19.94 7.68
C LYS A 580 -17.46 20.06 8.80
N PHE A 581 -18.74 19.94 8.47
CA PHE A 581 -19.83 19.89 9.44
C PHE A 581 -19.60 18.77 10.46
N PHE A 582 -19.37 17.53 10.01
CA PHE A 582 -19.13 16.38 10.88
C PHE A 582 -17.89 16.58 11.78
N LYS A 583 -16.80 17.12 11.22
CA LYS A 583 -15.60 17.48 12.00
C LYS A 583 -15.90 18.56 13.06
N ARG A 584 -16.64 19.61 12.69
CA ARG A 584 -16.95 20.75 13.56
C ARG A 584 -17.88 20.38 14.71
N THR A 585 -18.93 19.62 14.43
CA THR A 585 -19.89 19.21 15.48
C THR A 585 -19.31 18.12 16.38
N GLY A 586 -18.28 17.42 15.94
CA GLY A 586 -17.65 16.32 16.67
C GLY A 586 -18.50 15.04 16.71
N GLN A 587 -19.76 15.12 16.28
CA GLN A 587 -20.66 14.00 16.08
C GLN A 587 -21.82 14.37 15.15
N VAL A 588 -22.39 13.37 14.48
CA VAL A 588 -23.67 13.44 13.77
C VAL A 588 -24.53 12.33 14.33
N LEU A 589 -25.72 12.67 14.81
CA LEU A 589 -26.58 11.83 15.64
C LEU A 589 -25.78 11.25 16.82
N GLU A 590 -25.82 9.94 17.02
CA GLU A 590 -25.03 9.19 18.00
C GLU A 590 -23.57 8.91 17.57
N TYR A 591 -23.19 9.22 16.32
CA TYR A 591 -21.92 8.82 15.74
C TYR A 591 -20.85 9.90 15.90
N ARG A 592 -19.77 9.57 16.61
CA ARG A 592 -18.68 10.52 16.88
C ARG A 592 -17.70 10.61 15.74
N TYR A 593 -17.26 11.84 15.46
CA TYR A 593 -16.14 12.10 14.58
C TYR A 593 -14.84 11.64 15.25
N GLN A 594 -14.11 10.77 14.59
CA GLN A 594 -12.76 10.39 14.99
C GLN A 594 -11.77 11.22 14.18
N GLU A 595 -10.92 11.98 14.86
CA GLU A 595 -9.85 12.66 14.15
C GLU A 595 -8.91 11.60 13.57
N PHE A 596 -8.79 11.59 12.24
CA PHE A 596 -7.86 10.73 11.55
C PHE A 596 -6.46 11.20 11.98
N ILE A 597 -5.88 10.55 12.99
CA ILE A 597 -4.47 10.72 13.31
C ILE A 597 -3.77 10.11 12.10
N ALA A 598 -3.33 10.97 11.18
CA ALA A 598 -2.44 10.55 10.12
C ALA A 598 -1.31 9.74 10.77
N PRO A 599 -0.88 8.60 10.19
CA PRO A 599 0.40 8.05 10.57
C PRO A 599 1.41 9.20 10.55
N LEU A 600 2.16 9.36 11.64
CA LEU A 600 3.18 10.40 11.82
C LEU A 600 3.81 10.72 10.47
N GLN A 601 3.54 11.92 9.94
CA GLN A 601 4.31 12.46 8.83
C GLN A 601 5.74 12.60 9.36
N ILE A 602 6.60 11.67 8.99
CA ILE A 602 8.03 11.95 8.94
C ILE A 602 8.14 13.02 7.86
N GLU A 603 8.49 14.24 8.24
CA GLU A 603 8.72 15.34 7.29
C GLU A 603 9.64 14.83 6.18
N GLU A 604 9.12 14.75 4.96
CA GLU A 604 9.96 14.51 3.79
C GLU A 604 10.93 15.70 3.71
N PRO A 605 12.25 15.49 3.80
CA PRO A 605 13.20 16.58 3.79
C PRO A 605 13.38 17.04 2.34
N CYS A 606 12.40 17.73 1.76
CA CYS A 606 12.48 18.48 0.50
C CYS A 606 11.15 19.24 0.23
N GLY A 607 11.09 20.54 0.57
CA GLY A 607 10.26 21.54 -0.14
C GLY A 607 11.21 22.47 -0.92
N ASP A 608 10.90 23.09 -2.05
CA ASP A 608 9.63 23.38 -2.76
C ASP A 608 9.57 22.77 -4.18
#